data_AF-A0A967T527-F1
#
_entry.id   AF-A0A967T527-F1
#
_cell.length_a   1.000
_cell.length_b   1.000
_cell.length_c   1.000
_cell.angle_alpha   90.00
_cell.angle_beta   90.00
_cell.angle_gamma   90.00
#
_symmetry.space_group_name_H-M   'P 1'
#
loop_
_entity.id
_entity.type
_entity.pdbx_description
1 polymer ?
#
loop_
_entity_poly.entity_id
_entity_poly.type
_entity_poly.pdbx_seq_one_letter_code
_entity_poly.pdbx_strand_id
1 'polypeptide(L)'
;MGKTISGISNDALSYLMNLDFPGNVRELENLIERSVTLAEDNSVITPDQLTVEPLYEINNELPVFDEPSGTLKEMTESLEKQHITQSLKKHRGNISQTARSLGLSRLGLHKKMKRYNIDPSNYKHS
;
A
#
# COMPACT_ATOMS: atom_id res chain seq x y z
N MET A 1 3.17 -27.68 -12.32
CA MET A 1 2.15 -28.19 -13.27
C MET A 1 1.05 -27.14 -13.31
N GLY A 2 0.73 -26.59 -14.49
CA GLY A 2 -0.35 -25.62 -14.63
C GLY A 2 -1.70 -26.32 -14.49
N LYS A 3 -2.55 -25.83 -13.58
CA LYS A 3 -3.93 -26.31 -13.47
C LYS A 3 -4.73 -25.81 -14.68
N THR A 4 -5.58 -26.65 -15.23
CA THR A 4 -6.49 -26.26 -16.31
C THR A 4 -7.81 -25.83 -15.70
N ILE A 5 -8.30 -24.64 -16.04
CA ILE A 5 -9.59 -24.14 -15.57
C ILE A 5 -10.60 -24.24 -16.71
N SER A 6 -11.76 -24.82 -16.43
CA SER A 6 -12.83 -25.05 -17.41
C SER A 6 -13.68 -23.80 -17.66
N GLY A 7 -13.62 -22.80 -16.78
CA GLY A 7 -14.25 -21.49 -16.95
C GLY A 7 -14.32 -20.66 -15.66
N ILE A 8 -14.96 -19.50 -15.75
CA ILE A 8 -15.30 -18.64 -14.61
C ILE A 8 -16.83 -18.58 -14.55
N SER A 9 -17.42 -18.76 -13.37
CA SER A 9 -18.87 -18.67 -13.19
C SER A 9 -19.38 -17.24 -13.42
N ASN A 10 -20.64 -17.08 -13.83
CA ASN A 10 -21.23 -15.76 -14.04
C ASN A 10 -21.29 -14.94 -12.75
N ASP A 11 -21.47 -15.58 -11.60
CA ASP A 11 -21.48 -14.92 -10.30
C ASP A 11 -20.08 -14.42 -9.93
N ALA A 12 -19.04 -15.22 -10.22
CA ALA A 12 -17.64 -14.82 -10.07
C ALA A 12 -17.27 -13.64 -10.99
N LEU A 13 -17.72 -13.66 -12.24
CA LEU A 13 -17.56 -12.53 -13.16
C LEU A 13 -18.27 -11.27 -12.66
N SER A 14 -19.51 -11.41 -12.19
CA SER A 14 -20.28 -10.30 -11.63
C SER A 14 -19.60 -9.74 -10.37
N TYR A 15 -19.03 -10.62 -9.53
CA TYR A 15 -18.24 -10.21 -8.37
C TYR A 15 -17.02 -9.40 -8.78
N LEU A 16 -16.21 -9.90 -9.74
CA LEU A 16 -15.05 -9.19 -10.29
C LEU A 16 -15.43 -7.82 -10.85
N MET A 17 -16.53 -7.70 -11.59
CA MET A 17 -16.98 -6.43 -12.17
C MET A 17 -17.40 -5.39 -11.14
N ASN A 18 -17.75 -5.81 -9.92
CA ASN A 18 -18.17 -4.91 -8.84
C ASN A 18 -17.04 -4.56 -7.86
N LEU A 19 -15.83 -5.10 -8.05
CA LEU A 19 -14.68 -4.72 -7.25
C LEU A 19 -14.05 -3.44 -7.79
N ASP A 20 -13.77 -2.52 -6.88
CA ASP A 20 -12.86 -1.41 -7.15
C ASP A 20 -11.45 -1.99 -7.10
N PHE A 21 -10.75 -2.07 -8.24
CA PHE A 21 -9.34 -2.47 -8.34
C PHE A 21 -8.46 -1.20 -8.30
N PRO A 22 -8.23 -0.58 -7.12
CA PRO A 22 -7.49 0.67 -7.03
C PRO A 22 -6.05 0.55 -7.53
N GLY A 23 -5.46 -0.66 -7.46
CA GLY A 23 -4.10 -0.96 -7.91
C GLY A 23 -4.03 -1.54 -9.32
N ASN A 24 -4.97 -1.17 -10.20
CA ASN A 24 -4.98 -1.42 -11.65
C ASN A 24 -5.13 -2.91 -12.07
N VAL A 25 -4.91 -3.19 -13.37
CA VAL A 25 -5.06 -4.53 -13.99
C VAL A 25 -4.21 -5.60 -13.29
N ARG A 26 -3.10 -5.24 -12.64
CA ARG A 26 -2.27 -6.19 -11.88
C ARG A 26 -2.99 -6.79 -10.68
N GLU A 27 -3.86 -6.05 -10.01
CA GLU A 27 -4.67 -6.62 -8.93
C GLU A 27 -5.64 -7.68 -9.45
N LEU A 28 -6.24 -7.44 -10.63
CA LEU A 28 -7.06 -8.43 -11.30
C LEU A 28 -6.25 -9.66 -11.70
N GLU A 29 -5.06 -9.48 -12.29
CA GLU A 29 -4.15 -10.59 -12.66
C GLU A 29 -3.79 -11.45 -11.44
N ASN A 30 -3.35 -10.83 -10.35
CA ASN A 30 -2.97 -11.54 -9.11
C ASN A 30 -4.16 -12.27 -8.49
N LEU A 31 -5.33 -11.64 -8.47
CA LEU A 31 -6.56 -12.25 -7.97
C LEU A 31 -6.94 -13.48 -8.79
N ILE A 32 -6.87 -13.39 -10.12
CA ILE A 32 -7.12 -14.52 -11.02
C ILE A 32 -6.06 -15.60 -10.82
N GLU A 33 -4.77 -15.29 -10.78
CA GLU A 33 -3.69 -16.26 -10.58
C GLU A 33 -3.85 -17.04 -9.26
N ARG A 34 -4.17 -16.32 -8.17
CA ARG A 34 -4.49 -16.94 -6.87
C ARG A 34 -5.71 -17.84 -6.98
N SER A 35 -6.77 -17.39 -7.65
CA SER A 35 -8.00 -18.16 -7.81
C SER A 35 -7.76 -19.44 -8.59
N VAL A 36 -6.96 -19.40 -9.67
CA VAL A 36 -6.53 -20.59 -10.42
C VAL A 36 -5.70 -21.53 -9.53
N THR A 37 -4.85 -20.98 -8.66
CA THR A 37 -4.04 -21.77 -7.72
C THR A 37 -4.89 -22.50 -6.69
N LEU A 38 -5.95 -21.86 -6.18
CA LEU A 38 -6.88 -22.45 -5.21
C LEU A 38 -7.90 -23.39 -5.85
N ALA A 39 -8.25 -23.17 -7.11
CA ALA A 39 -9.21 -24.00 -7.83
C ALA A 39 -8.72 -25.44 -8.01
N GLU A 40 -9.66 -26.37 -8.07
CA GLU A 40 -9.36 -27.77 -8.42
C GLU A 40 -9.06 -27.87 -9.92
N ASP A 41 -8.30 -28.89 -10.32
CA ASP A 41 -7.98 -29.09 -11.73
C ASP A 41 -9.25 -29.40 -12.53
N ASN A 42 -9.38 -28.79 -13.70
CA ASN A 42 -10.55 -28.83 -14.58
C ASN A 42 -11.87 -28.33 -13.94
N SER A 43 -11.78 -27.44 -12.94
CA SER A 43 -12.96 -26.84 -12.27
C SER A 43 -13.34 -25.47 -12.82
N VAL A 44 -14.45 -24.91 -12.34
CA VAL A 44 -14.93 -23.56 -12.66
C VAL A 44 -14.64 -22.63 -11.49
N ILE A 45 -14.16 -21.41 -11.76
CA ILE A 45 -13.91 -20.43 -10.69
C ILE A 45 -15.24 -19.91 -10.11
N THR A 46 -15.40 -20.04 -8.80
CA THR A 46 -16.57 -19.55 -8.03
C THR A 46 -16.21 -18.34 -7.18
N PRO A 47 -17.21 -17.53 -6.73
CA PRO A 47 -16.96 -16.38 -5.87
C PRO A 47 -16.16 -16.70 -4.60
N ASP A 48 -16.32 -17.89 -4.02
CA ASP A 48 -15.59 -18.33 -2.80
C ASP A 48 -14.07 -18.46 -3.02
N GLN A 49 -13.64 -18.61 -4.28
CA GLN A 49 -12.21 -18.64 -4.62
C GLN A 49 -11.67 -17.22 -4.88
N LEU A 50 -12.57 -16.27 -5.13
CA LEU A 50 -12.31 -14.84 -5.31
C LEU A 50 -12.45 -14.03 -4.01
N THR A 51 -12.93 -14.63 -2.93
CA THR A 51 -12.97 -13.96 -1.63
C THR A 51 -11.56 -13.75 -1.12
N VAL A 52 -11.11 -12.50 -1.27
CA VAL A 52 -10.05 -11.90 -0.47
C VAL A 52 -10.61 -11.72 0.94
N GLU A 53 -10.33 -12.66 1.84
CA GLU A 53 -10.15 -12.23 3.22
C GLU A 53 -9.07 -11.13 3.19
N PRO A 54 -9.30 -9.96 3.80
CA PRO A 54 -8.34 -8.87 3.78
C PRO A 54 -7.14 -9.25 4.65
N LEU A 55 -6.28 -10.12 4.14
CA LEU A 55 -4.92 -10.32 4.61
C LEU A 55 -4.09 -9.15 4.09
N TYR A 56 -4.37 -7.95 4.61
CA TYR A 56 -3.42 -6.84 4.64
C TYR A 56 -2.21 -7.16 5.56
N GLU A 57 -2.13 -8.37 6.09
CA GLU A 57 -1.04 -8.85 6.92
C GLU A 57 -0.51 -10.15 6.33
N ILE A 58 0.49 -10.04 5.45
CA ILE A 58 1.76 -10.77 5.50
C ILE A 58 2.65 -10.11 4.43
N ASN A 59 3.53 -9.23 4.91
CA ASN A 59 4.58 -8.58 4.15
C ASN A 59 5.51 -9.61 3.48
N ASN A 60 5.26 -9.95 2.22
CA ASN A 60 6.28 -10.59 1.38
C ASN A 60 6.19 -10.21 -0.11
N GLU A 61 5.56 -9.08 -0.43
CA GLU A 61 5.60 -8.50 -1.77
C GLU A 61 6.32 -7.16 -1.72
N LEU A 62 7.31 -7.02 -2.61
CA LEU A 62 7.98 -5.76 -2.91
C LEU A 62 6.90 -4.68 -3.10
N PRO A 63 7.10 -3.46 -2.57
CA PRO A 63 6.13 -2.39 -2.73
C PRO A 63 5.83 -2.22 -4.22
N VAL A 64 4.56 -2.43 -4.59
CA VAL A 64 4.04 -2.05 -5.90
C VAL A 64 4.24 -0.54 -5.97
N PHE A 65 5.29 -0.11 -6.68
CA PHE A 65 5.41 1.28 -7.07
C PHE A 65 4.34 1.50 -8.14
N ASP A 66 3.23 2.13 -7.74
CA ASP A 66 2.35 2.81 -8.69
C ASP A 66 3.19 3.59 -9.69
N GLU A 67 2.74 3.71 -10.94
CA GLU A 67 3.36 4.71 -11.82
C GLU A 67 3.36 6.05 -11.07
N PRO A 68 4.53 6.70 -10.94
CA PRO A 68 4.68 8.06 -10.41
C PRO A 68 3.55 8.99 -10.88
N SER A 69 2.52 9.21 -10.07
CA SER A 69 1.52 10.23 -10.37
C SER A 69 2.02 11.59 -9.87
N GLY A 70 1.99 12.59 -10.75
CA GLY A 70 2.53 13.93 -10.49
C GLY A 70 4.01 14.07 -10.83
N THR A 71 4.58 15.20 -10.44
CA THR A 71 6.00 15.54 -10.70
C THR A 71 6.92 14.85 -9.69
N LEU A 72 8.18 14.61 -10.08
CA LEU A 72 9.21 14.09 -9.18
C LEU A 72 9.33 14.90 -7.88
N LYS A 73 9.09 16.22 -7.97
CA LYS A 73 9.08 17.12 -6.83
C LYS A 73 7.95 16.77 -5.85
N GLU A 74 6.73 16.59 -6.33
CA GLU A 74 5.56 16.25 -5.50
C GLU A 74 5.74 14.90 -4.81
N MET A 75 6.29 13.91 -5.53
CA MET A 75 6.60 12.60 -4.95
C MET A 75 7.63 12.70 -3.82
N THR A 76 8.71 13.45 -4.07
CA THR A 76 9.76 13.67 -3.06
C THR A 76 9.16 14.36 -1.83
N GLU A 77 8.31 15.36 -2.03
CA GLU A 77 7.64 16.06 -0.94
C GLU A 77 6.69 15.14 -0.14
N SER A 78 5.94 14.27 -0.83
CA SER A 78 5.06 13.29 -0.19
C SER A 78 5.85 12.29 0.67
N LEU A 79 6.91 11.71 0.10
CA LEU A 79 7.79 10.78 0.81
C LEU A 79 8.46 11.45 2.02
N GLU A 80 8.97 12.67 1.85
CA GLU A 80 9.55 13.44 2.96
C GLU A 80 8.52 13.71 4.06
N LYS A 81 7.30 14.13 3.71
CA LYS A 81 6.22 14.40 4.66
C LYS A 81 5.85 13.14 5.45
N GLN A 82 5.71 12.00 4.76
CA GLN A 82 5.41 10.72 5.38
C GLN A 82 6.52 10.30 6.37
N HIS A 83 7.77 10.37 5.94
CA HIS A 83 8.90 9.91 6.75
C HIS A 83 9.15 10.80 7.98
N ILE A 84 8.95 12.11 7.85
CA ILE A 84 8.97 13.06 8.98
C ILE A 84 7.86 12.73 9.97
N THR A 85 6.64 12.51 9.49
CA THR A 85 5.47 12.23 10.33
C THR A 85 5.64 10.92 11.12
N GLN A 86 6.06 9.85 10.45
CA GLN A 86 6.33 8.56 11.09
C GLN A 86 7.46 8.68 12.13
N SER A 87 8.51 9.43 11.82
CA SER A 87 9.62 9.64 12.74
C SER A 87 9.24 10.51 13.93
N LEU A 88 8.33 11.48 13.78
CA LEU A 88 7.78 12.25 14.89
C LEU A 88 6.92 11.37 15.80
N LYS A 89 6.06 10.51 15.23
CA LYS A 89 5.28 9.51 15.99
C LYS A 89 6.19 8.60 16.80
N LYS A 90 7.19 7.98 16.16
CA LYS A 90 8.14 7.05 16.80
C LYS A 90 8.89 7.68 17.98
N HIS A 91 9.22 8.97 17.88
CA HIS A 91 9.97 9.70 18.92
C HIS A 91 9.08 10.62 19.77
N ARG A 92 7.75 10.41 19.78
CA ARG A 92 6.78 11.15 20.59
C ARG A 92 6.93 12.69 20.48
N GLY A 93 7.10 13.17 19.25
CA GLY A 93 7.28 14.60 18.96
C GLY A 93 8.64 15.18 19.39
N ASN A 94 9.62 14.36 19.78
CA ASN A 94 10.97 14.82 20.12
C ASN A 94 11.78 15.22 18.87
N ILE A 95 11.75 16.51 18.55
CA ILE A 95 12.39 17.09 17.36
C ILE A 95 13.90 16.77 17.28
N SER A 96 14.63 16.79 18.40
CA SER A 96 16.07 16.49 18.40
C SER A 96 16.38 15.04 18.09
N GLN A 97 15.55 14.11 18.55
CA GLN A 97 15.70 12.69 18.23
C GLN A 97 15.26 12.40 16.80
N THR A 98 14.12 12.94 16.37
CA THR A 98 13.63 12.81 14.99
C THR A 98 14.61 13.36 13.96
N ALA A 99 15.22 14.52 14.22
CA ALA A 99 16.22 15.09 13.31
C ALA A 99 17.43 14.15 13.16
N ARG A 100 17.94 13.63 14.28
CA ARG A 100 19.06 12.68 14.28
C ARG A 100 18.72 11.38 13.55
N SER A 101 17.53 10.81 13.78
CA SER A 101 17.13 9.56 13.11
C SER A 101 16.95 9.73 11.60
N LEU A 102 16.59 10.92 11.14
CA LEU A 102 16.43 11.25 9.72
C LEU A 102 17.74 11.75 9.07
N GLY A 103 18.85 11.85 9.81
CA GLY A 103 20.10 12.41 9.29
C GLY A 103 20.01 13.91 8.96
N LEU A 104 19.08 14.64 9.57
CA LEU A 104 18.84 16.06 9.35
C LEU A 104 19.40 16.90 10.51
N SER A 105 19.79 18.14 10.20
CA SER A 105 19.97 19.15 11.23
C SER A 105 18.62 19.54 11.84
N ARG A 106 18.62 19.97 13.11
CA ARG A 106 17.39 20.44 13.78
C ARG A 106 16.74 21.59 13.01
N LEU A 107 17.53 22.52 12.49
CA LEU A 107 17.06 23.63 11.66
C LEU A 107 16.46 23.14 10.34
N GLY A 108 17.10 22.15 9.69
CA GLY A 108 16.60 21.54 8.46
C GLY A 108 15.24 20.87 8.65
N LEU A 109 15.08 20.13 9.76
CA LEU A 109 13.80 19.53 10.12
C LEU A 109 12.73 20.60 10.38
N HIS A 110 13.04 21.68 11.12
CA HIS A 110 12.10 22.78 11.34
C HIS A 110 11.64 23.44 10.03
N LYS A 111 12.53 23.66 9.07
CA LYS A 111 12.17 24.21 7.74
C LYS A 111 11.21 23.29 6.99
N LYS A 112 11.47 21.97 6.98
CA LYS A 112 10.60 20.99 6.34
C LYS A 112 9.23 20.89 7.04
N MET A 113 9.19 20.86 8.38
CA MET A 113 7.93 20.89 9.13
C MET A 113 7.09 22.12 8.81
N LYS A 114 7.71 23.31 8.71
CA LYS A 114 7.01 24.53 8.30
C LYS A 114 6.49 24.45 6.86
N ARG A 115 7.28 23.91 5.92
CA ARG A 115 6.88 23.72 4.52
C ARG A 115 5.68 22.80 4.37
N TYR A 116 5.62 21.73 5.17
CA TYR A 116 4.57 20.71 5.08
C TYR A 116 3.44 20.87 6.11
N ASN A 117 3.41 21.99 6.84
CA ASN A 117 2.43 22.28 7.89
C ASN A 117 2.32 21.16 8.95
N ILE A 118 3.47 20.65 9.41
CA ILE A 118 3.54 19.60 10.43
C ILE A 118 3.81 20.25 11.80
N ASP A 119 2.88 20.08 12.74
CA ASP A 119 3.09 20.46 14.15
C ASP A 119 3.61 19.26 14.96
N PRO A 120 4.83 19.33 15.52
CA PRO A 120 5.39 18.25 16.34
C PRO A 120 4.60 17.99 17.64
N SER A 121 3.79 18.95 18.11
CA SER A 121 2.99 18.83 19.33
C SER A 121 1.89 17.78 19.21
N ASN A 122 1.38 17.57 17.99
CA ASN A 122 0.36 16.56 17.69
C ASN A 122 0.83 15.12 17.92
N TYR A 123 2.14 14.92 18.09
CA TYR A 123 2.75 13.59 18.22
C TYR A 123 3.30 13.31 19.62
N LYS A 124 3.11 14.23 20.59
CA LYS A 124 3.59 14.06 21.97
C LYS A 124 2.73 13.11 22.82
N HIS A 125 1.53 12.78 22.36
CA HIS A 125 0.53 11.99 23.07
C HIS A 125 0.05 10.75 22.29
N SER A 126 0.77 10.37 21.23
CA SER A 126 0.54 9.12 20.47
C SER A 126 1.45 7.99 20.94
#